data_AF-A0A0S4FPL7-F1
#
_entry.id   AF-A0A0S4FPL7-F1
#
_cell.length_a   1.000
_cell.length_b   1.000
_cell.length_c   1.000
_cell.angle_alpha   90.00
_cell.angle_beta   90.00
_cell.angle_gamma   90.00
#
_symmetry.space_group_name_H-M   'P 1'
#
loop_
_entity.id
_entity.type
_entity.pdbx_description
1 polymer ?
#
loop_
_entity_poly.entity_id
_entity_poly.type
_entity_poly.pdbx_seq_one_letter_code
_entity_poly.pdbx_strand_id
1 'polypeptide(L)'
;MNQKIIVIAVVLVVAFSGLAVLEVSNGFISGLVFDQIPYNYTAKVWIPPTHPEDPNSGSLGGFYKINGQGRDFNFFLQLSGAEKSESPLDYTADGLKGTGRLDEIKITFGTILSLLNKDVKGAMFNTTFKGHMNLTCAAWTGVTYFQNDAQNFTGNFTIDGTMTDWEGNYTLKRENIRILGVSDFIYYPNNQRSAAKKVQKSYYL
;
A
#
# COMPACT_ATOMS: atom_id res chain seq x y z
N MET A 1 -37.36 -28.12 -30.76
CA MET A 1 -36.22 -28.10 -29.80
C MET A 1 -36.61 -28.89 -28.57
N ASN A 2 -35.80 -29.86 -28.12
CA ASN A 2 -36.16 -30.79 -27.05
C ASN A 2 -36.33 -30.05 -25.71
N GLN A 3 -37.42 -30.26 -24.97
CA GLN A 3 -37.71 -29.57 -23.70
C GLN A 3 -36.55 -29.67 -22.69
N LYS A 4 -35.86 -30.82 -22.65
CA LYS A 4 -34.66 -30.99 -21.81
C LYS A 4 -33.53 -30.04 -22.18
N ILE A 5 -33.33 -29.78 -23.48
CA ILE A 5 -32.30 -28.84 -23.97
C ILE A 5 -32.67 -27.41 -23.61
N ILE A 6 -33.96 -27.04 -23.70
CA ILE A 6 -34.44 -25.71 -23.30
C ILE A 6 -34.20 -25.48 -21.80
N VAL A 7 -34.56 -26.45 -20.95
CA VAL A 7 -34.36 -26.35 -19.50
C VAL A 7 -32.88 -26.20 -19.15
N ILE A 8 -32.00 -26.99 -19.77
CA ILE A 8 -30.55 -26.87 -19.56
C ILE A 8 -30.04 -25.49 -20.01
N ALA A 9 -30.47 -25.01 -21.18
CA ALA A 9 -30.07 -23.71 -21.68
C ALA A 9 -30.51 -22.57 -20.76
N VAL A 10 -31.75 -22.60 -20.25
CA VAL A 10 -32.26 -21.61 -19.30
C VAL A 10 -31.48 -21.64 -17.99
N VAL A 11 -31.20 -22.83 -17.44
CA VAL A 11 -30.40 -22.97 -16.21
C VAL A 11 -28.98 -22.41 -16.40
N LEU A 12 -28.35 -22.68 -17.54
CA LEU A 12 -27.03 -22.13 -17.85
C LEU A 12 -27.06 -20.60 -17.99
N VAL A 13 -28.04 -20.05 -18.71
CA VAL A 13 -28.18 -18.59 -18.85
C VAL A 13 -28.37 -17.92 -17.49
N VAL A 14 -29.22 -18.47 -16.63
CA VAL A 14 -29.45 -17.93 -15.28
C VAL A 14 -28.19 -18.06 -14.41
N ALA A 15 -27.47 -19.18 -14.47
CA ALA A 15 -26.22 -19.36 -13.73
C ALA A 15 -25.13 -18.39 -14.18
N PHE A 16 -24.90 -18.24 -15.49
CA PHE A 16 -23.89 -17.33 -16.02
C PHE A 16 -24.24 -15.85 -15.81
N SER A 17 -25.52 -15.48 -15.91
CA SER A 17 -25.95 -14.11 -15.61
C SER A 17 -25.82 -13.79 -14.12
N GLY A 18 -26.12 -14.75 -13.23
CA GLY A 18 -25.83 -14.62 -11.79
C GLY A 18 -24.35 -14.41 -11.50
N LEU A 19 -23.47 -15.20 -12.12
CA LEU A 19 -22.01 -15.03 -12.00
C LEU A 19 -21.52 -13.70 -12.56
N ALA A 20 -22.06 -13.23 -13.69
CA ALA A 20 -21.71 -11.94 -14.27
C ALA A 20 -22.12 -10.77 -13.36
N VAL A 21 -23.31 -10.84 -12.75
CA VAL A 21 -23.76 -9.84 -11.77
C VAL A 21 -22.84 -9.84 -10.56
N LEU A 22 -22.50 -11.01 -10.00
CA LEU A 22 -21.57 -11.14 -8.87
C LEU A 22 -20.16 -10.61 -9.19
N GLU A 23 -19.68 -10.80 -10.41
CA GLU A 23 -18.40 -10.26 -10.86
C GLU A 23 -18.44 -8.74 -10.99
N VAL A 24 -19.46 -8.17 -11.64
CA VAL A 24 -19.57 -6.72 -11.83
C VAL A 24 -19.79 -5.99 -10.50
N SER A 25 -20.60 -6.56 -9.61
CA SER A 25 -20.90 -5.96 -8.32
C SER A 25 -19.71 -6.07 -7.37
N ASN A 26 -19.18 -7.28 -7.19
CA ASN A 26 -18.29 -7.62 -6.08
C ASN A 26 -16.91 -8.13 -6.52
N GLY A 27 -16.66 -8.31 -7.82
CA GLY A 27 -15.41 -8.91 -8.31
C GLY A 27 -15.20 -10.34 -7.81
N PHE A 28 -16.26 -11.13 -7.69
CA PHE A 28 -16.19 -12.43 -7.01
C PHE A 28 -15.22 -13.42 -7.69
N ILE A 29 -15.31 -13.58 -9.01
CA ILE A 29 -14.46 -14.52 -9.77
C ILE A 29 -13.04 -13.95 -9.89
N SER A 30 -12.90 -12.67 -10.21
CA SER A 30 -11.58 -12.02 -10.25
C SER A 30 -10.89 -12.04 -8.89
N GLY A 31 -11.64 -11.89 -7.79
CA GLY A 31 -11.17 -12.02 -6.42
C GLY A 31 -10.67 -13.43 -6.11
N LEU A 32 -11.42 -14.47 -6.47
CA LEU A 32 -10.99 -15.87 -6.27
C LEU A 32 -9.72 -16.21 -7.06
N VAL A 33 -9.62 -15.72 -8.30
CA VAL A 33 -8.41 -15.90 -9.12
C VAL A 33 -7.26 -15.11 -8.52
N PHE A 34 -7.49 -13.86 -8.11
CA PHE A 34 -6.47 -13.00 -7.50
C PHE A 34 -5.88 -13.65 -6.24
N ASP A 35 -6.73 -14.23 -5.39
CA ASP A 35 -6.33 -14.93 -4.16
C ASP A 35 -5.41 -16.13 -4.42
N GLN A 36 -5.32 -16.62 -5.67
CA GLN A 36 -4.42 -17.72 -6.04
C GLN A 36 -3.09 -17.26 -6.64
N ILE A 37 -2.93 -15.98 -6.99
CA ILE A 37 -1.75 -15.50 -7.71
C ILE A 37 -0.60 -15.24 -6.72
N PRO A 38 0.49 -16.04 -6.75
CA PRO A 38 1.68 -15.72 -5.99
C PRO A 38 2.47 -14.61 -6.69
N TYR A 39 3.13 -13.78 -5.91
CA TYR A 39 4.05 -12.76 -6.42
C TYR A 39 5.27 -12.60 -5.53
N ASN A 40 6.37 -12.19 -6.13
CA ASN A 40 7.63 -11.90 -5.46
C ASN A 40 8.40 -10.87 -6.30
N TYR A 41 8.33 -9.62 -5.85
CA TYR A 41 8.96 -8.47 -6.49
C TYR A 41 10.08 -7.94 -5.62
N THR A 42 11.16 -7.49 -6.24
CA THR A 42 12.26 -6.79 -5.57
C THR A 42 12.70 -5.65 -6.46
N ALA A 43 12.91 -4.47 -5.88
CA ALA A 43 13.44 -3.32 -6.60
C ALA A 43 14.31 -2.45 -5.69
N LYS A 44 15.18 -1.67 -6.31
CA LYS A 44 16.01 -0.70 -5.61
C LYS A 44 15.15 0.49 -5.17
N VAL A 45 15.46 1.02 -4.00
CA VAL A 45 14.90 2.29 -3.52
C VAL A 45 16.04 3.29 -3.34
N TRP A 46 15.71 4.56 -3.51
CA TRP A 46 16.63 5.66 -3.29
C TRP A 46 15.87 6.79 -2.62
N ILE A 47 16.34 7.21 -1.45
CA ILE A 47 15.81 8.36 -0.73
C ILE A 47 16.78 9.52 -0.98
N PRO A 48 16.31 10.62 -1.59
CA PRO A 48 17.15 11.79 -1.80
C PRO A 48 17.65 12.37 -0.48
N PRO A 49 18.78 13.10 -0.50
CA PRO A 49 19.23 13.85 0.67
C PRO A 49 18.14 14.82 1.15
N THR A 50 18.04 15.00 2.48
CA THR A 50 17.13 15.95 3.11
C THR A 50 17.51 17.42 2.83
N HIS A 51 18.79 17.67 2.58
CA HIS A 51 19.35 18.97 2.21
C HIS A 51 20.11 18.83 0.88
N PRO A 52 19.40 18.73 -0.26
CA PRO A 52 20.03 18.58 -1.58
C PRO A 52 20.95 19.76 -1.95
N GLU A 53 20.81 20.90 -1.27
CA GLU A 53 21.68 22.07 -1.36
C GLU A 53 23.05 21.89 -0.68
N ASP A 54 23.18 20.97 0.27
CA ASP A 54 24.45 20.69 0.95
C ASP A 54 25.22 19.58 0.20
N PRO A 55 26.42 19.86 -0.33
CA PRO A 55 27.23 18.89 -1.08
C PRO A 55 27.70 17.69 -0.22
N ASN A 56 27.60 17.79 1.11
CA ASN A 56 27.89 16.68 2.03
C ASN A 56 26.66 15.86 2.41
N SER A 57 25.46 16.27 1.98
CA SER A 57 24.23 15.53 2.25
C SER A 57 24.17 14.29 1.37
N GLY A 58 24.35 13.12 1.99
CA GLY A 58 24.30 11.83 1.31
C GLY A 58 22.87 11.36 1.05
N SER A 59 22.66 10.69 -0.08
CA SER A 59 21.42 9.95 -0.33
C SER A 59 21.45 8.58 0.33
N LEU A 60 20.29 8.07 0.77
CA LEU A 60 20.16 6.71 1.29
C LEU A 60 19.66 5.77 0.18
N GLY A 61 20.49 4.80 -0.18
CA GLY A 61 20.13 3.75 -1.14
C GLY A 61 19.65 2.49 -0.41
N GLY A 62 18.88 1.65 -1.09
CA GLY A 62 18.42 0.40 -0.52
C GLY A 62 17.70 -0.48 -1.51
N PHE A 63 16.95 -1.44 -0.98
CA PHE A 63 15.99 -2.22 -1.75
C PHE A 63 14.72 -2.45 -0.95
N TYR A 64 13.63 -2.67 -1.67
CA TYR A 64 12.43 -3.24 -1.11
C TYR A 64 12.11 -4.56 -1.80
N LYS A 65 11.45 -5.45 -1.07
CA LYS A 65 10.90 -6.71 -1.52
C LYS A 65 9.45 -6.79 -1.08
N ILE A 66 8.57 -7.14 -2.00
CA ILE A 66 7.17 -7.45 -1.71
C ILE A 66 6.90 -8.84 -2.23
N ASN A 67 6.41 -9.73 -1.36
CA ASN A 67 6.01 -11.08 -1.75
C ASN A 67 4.69 -11.44 -1.08
N GLY A 68 3.95 -12.36 -1.66
CA GLY A 68 2.63 -12.71 -1.15
C GLY A 68 1.86 -13.60 -2.09
N GLN A 69 0.60 -13.80 -1.75
CA GLN A 69 -0.36 -14.51 -2.56
C GLN A 69 -1.71 -13.80 -2.48
N GLY A 70 -2.17 -13.33 -3.64
CA GLY A 70 -3.36 -12.49 -3.74
C GLY A 70 -3.38 -11.33 -2.77
N ARG A 71 -4.37 -11.32 -1.87
CA ARG A 71 -4.61 -10.23 -0.92
C ARG A 71 -3.58 -10.15 0.20
N ASP A 72 -2.91 -11.24 0.53
CA ASP A 72 -1.97 -11.30 1.64
C ASP A 72 -0.55 -11.03 1.14
N PHE A 73 0.14 -10.09 1.77
CA PHE A 73 1.48 -9.68 1.39
C PHE A 73 2.41 -9.49 2.59
N ASN A 74 3.69 -9.71 2.31
CA ASN A 74 4.80 -9.32 3.15
C ASN A 74 5.64 -8.29 2.41
N PHE A 75 6.01 -7.24 3.12
CA PHE A 75 6.89 -6.18 2.68
C PHE A 75 8.17 -6.22 3.50
N PHE A 76 9.29 -5.98 2.83
CA PHE A 76 10.57 -5.78 3.44
C PHE A 76 11.27 -4.63 2.75
N LEU A 77 11.77 -3.67 3.52
CA LEU A 77 12.58 -2.58 3.04
C LEU A 77 13.88 -2.61 3.82
N GLN A 78 15.00 -2.51 3.11
CA GLN A 78 16.34 -2.35 3.68
C GLN A 78 17.02 -1.14 3.05
N LEU A 79 17.36 -0.13 3.85
CA LEU A 79 18.13 1.05 3.47
C LEU A 79 19.58 0.83 3.90
N SER A 80 20.48 0.68 2.94
CA SER A 80 21.91 0.54 3.17
C SER A 80 22.51 1.86 3.64
N GLY A 81 23.28 1.82 4.72
CA GLY A 81 23.88 2.97 5.37
C GLY A 81 23.06 3.51 6.55
N ALA A 82 21.78 3.15 6.67
CA ALA A 82 20.94 3.56 7.80
C ALA A 82 21.39 2.86 9.11
N GLU A 83 22.00 1.68 9.02
CA GLU A 83 22.62 0.97 10.15
C GLU A 83 23.77 1.73 10.83
N LYS A 84 24.29 2.78 10.19
CA LYS A 84 25.39 3.60 10.73
C LYS A 84 24.91 4.85 11.47
N SER A 85 23.61 5.16 11.40
CA SER A 85 22.98 6.24 12.17
C SER A 85 21.97 5.69 13.16
N GLU A 86 22.20 4.47 13.67
CA GLU A 86 21.29 3.80 14.60
C GLU A 86 21.03 4.68 15.84
N SER A 87 19.76 4.99 16.02
CA SER A 87 19.15 5.58 17.21
C SER A 87 18.05 4.63 17.65
N PRO A 88 17.63 4.62 18.93
CA PRO A 88 16.42 3.91 19.35
C PRO A 88 15.14 4.30 18.57
N LEU A 89 15.18 5.35 17.75
CA LEU A 89 14.13 5.77 16.82
C LEU A 89 14.38 5.33 15.36
N ASP A 90 15.63 4.97 15.02
CA ASP A 90 16.11 4.87 13.65
C ASP A 90 16.33 3.39 13.29
N TYR A 91 15.60 3.00 12.24
CA TYR A 91 15.94 1.97 11.28
C TYR A 91 17.18 1.10 11.57
N THR A 92 16.98 -0.17 11.96
CA THR A 92 18.06 -1.13 12.17
C THR A 92 18.55 -1.76 10.87
N ALA A 93 19.73 -2.40 10.90
CA ALA A 93 20.21 -3.28 9.83
C ALA A 93 19.17 -4.35 9.40
N ASP A 94 18.30 -4.76 10.34
CA ASP A 94 17.18 -5.69 10.12
C ASP A 94 16.04 -5.14 9.24
N GLY A 95 16.10 -3.86 8.85
CA GLY A 95 15.15 -3.22 7.95
C GLY A 95 13.76 -2.94 8.54
N LEU A 96 12.87 -2.46 7.68
CA LEU A 96 11.43 -2.32 7.94
C LEU A 96 10.72 -3.54 7.36
N LYS A 97 10.04 -4.28 8.21
CA LYS A 97 9.22 -5.44 7.85
C LYS A 97 7.76 -5.07 7.94
N GLY A 98 6.94 -5.63 7.08
CA GLY A 98 5.50 -5.51 7.15
C GLY A 98 4.78 -6.75 6.70
N THR A 99 3.63 -7.00 7.30
CA THR A 99 2.67 -8.02 6.86
C THR A 99 1.32 -7.36 6.75
N GLY A 100 0.67 -7.52 5.61
CA GLY A 100 -0.60 -6.85 5.33
C GLY A 100 -1.55 -7.69 4.51
N ARG A 101 -2.77 -7.19 4.45
CA ARG A 101 -3.89 -7.80 3.74
C ARG A 101 -4.71 -6.73 3.04
N LEU A 102 -5.08 -7.00 1.80
CA LEU A 102 -6.16 -6.29 1.12
C LEU A 102 -7.50 -6.88 1.56
N ASP A 103 -8.33 -6.08 2.20
CA ASP A 103 -9.69 -6.47 2.56
C ASP A 103 -10.60 -6.44 1.33
N GLU A 104 -10.33 -5.51 0.42
CA GLU A 104 -11.03 -5.35 -0.85
C GLU A 104 -10.06 -4.96 -1.96
N ILE A 105 -10.27 -5.49 -3.15
CA ILE A 105 -9.65 -5.03 -4.39
C ILE A 105 -10.65 -5.16 -5.53
N LYS A 106 -10.81 -4.11 -6.32
CA LYS A 106 -11.68 -4.07 -7.49
C LYS A 106 -10.94 -3.44 -8.65
N ILE A 107 -10.74 -4.24 -9.69
CA ILE A 107 -10.15 -3.79 -10.95
C ILE A 107 -11.19 -2.95 -11.68
N THR A 108 -10.88 -1.67 -11.88
CA THR A 108 -11.76 -0.76 -12.63
C THR A 108 -11.40 -0.77 -14.10
N PHE A 109 -12.28 -0.22 -14.94
CA PHE A 109 -11.94 0.03 -16.34
C PHE A 109 -10.72 0.97 -16.47
N GLY A 110 -10.59 1.96 -15.58
CA GLY A 110 -9.42 2.85 -15.51
C GLY A 110 -8.12 2.11 -15.19
N THR A 111 -8.17 1.10 -14.33
CA THR A 111 -7.04 0.19 -14.07
C THR A 111 -6.61 -0.51 -15.36
N ILE A 112 -7.55 -1.13 -16.07
CA ILE A 112 -7.29 -1.90 -17.30
C ILE A 112 -6.66 -0.99 -18.36
N LEU A 113 -7.27 0.17 -18.63
CA LEU A 113 -6.75 1.14 -19.60
C LEU A 113 -5.33 1.60 -19.24
N SER A 114 -5.08 1.86 -17.96
CA SER A 114 -3.76 2.29 -17.50
C SER A 114 -2.71 1.19 -17.70
N LEU A 115 -3.03 -0.07 -17.40
CA LEU A 115 -2.15 -1.21 -17.64
C LEU A 115 -1.86 -1.42 -19.13
N LEU A 116 -2.87 -1.32 -20.00
CA LEU A 116 -2.70 -1.40 -21.46
C LEU A 116 -1.78 -0.30 -21.99
N ASN A 117 -1.85 0.89 -21.40
CA ASN A 117 -0.98 2.03 -21.71
C ASN A 117 0.38 1.99 -20.99
N LYS A 118 0.70 0.91 -20.26
CA LYS A 118 1.92 0.76 -19.45
C LYS A 118 2.08 1.82 -18.36
N ASP A 119 0.99 2.49 -17.97
CA ASP A 119 0.95 3.45 -16.88
C ASP A 119 0.65 2.75 -15.56
N VAL A 120 1.67 2.14 -14.95
CA VAL A 120 1.54 1.41 -13.68
C VAL A 120 1.07 2.32 -12.55
N LYS A 121 1.50 3.59 -12.52
CA LYS A 121 1.04 4.57 -11.52
C LYS A 121 -0.43 4.89 -11.73
N GLY A 122 -0.85 5.12 -12.98
CA GLY A 122 -2.26 5.26 -13.33
C GLY A 122 -3.08 4.05 -12.90
N ALA A 123 -2.55 2.84 -13.11
CA ALA A 123 -3.23 1.62 -12.70
C ALA A 123 -3.42 1.56 -11.18
N MET A 124 -2.38 1.90 -10.41
CA MET A 124 -2.48 1.98 -8.95
C MET A 124 -3.58 2.94 -8.50
N PHE A 125 -3.56 4.18 -9.00
CA PHE A 125 -4.54 5.20 -8.60
C PHE A 125 -5.95 4.93 -9.12
N ASN A 126 -6.13 4.23 -10.24
CA ASN A 126 -7.47 3.88 -10.75
C ASN A 126 -8.04 2.58 -10.13
N THR A 127 -7.24 1.81 -9.39
CA THR A 127 -7.72 0.57 -8.76
C THR A 127 -8.35 0.88 -7.42
N THR A 128 -9.59 0.43 -7.21
CA THR A 128 -10.23 0.54 -5.91
C THR A 128 -9.69 -0.56 -5.00
N PHE A 129 -9.20 -0.21 -3.81
CA PHE A 129 -8.77 -1.19 -2.82
C PHE A 129 -8.84 -0.61 -1.41
N LYS A 130 -8.96 -1.48 -0.41
CA LYS A 130 -8.73 -1.14 1.00
C LYS A 130 -8.01 -2.29 1.69
N GLY A 131 -7.22 -1.96 2.70
CA GLY A 131 -6.47 -2.96 3.43
C GLY A 131 -5.80 -2.38 4.66
N HIS A 132 -5.03 -3.23 5.29
CA HIS A 132 -4.25 -2.88 6.46
C HIS A 132 -2.90 -3.60 6.42
N MET A 133 -1.91 -3.04 7.10
CA MET A 133 -0.64 -3.72 7.33
C MET A 133 -0.10 -3.37 8.70
N ASN A 134 0.51 -4.38 9.31
CA ASN A 134 1.35 -4.24 10.49
C ASN A 134 2.79 -4.06 10.03
N LEU A 135 3.51 -3.17 10.69
CA LEU A 135 4.88 -2.79 10.41
C LEU A 135 5.72 -2.99 11.65
N THR A 136 6.98 -3.36 11.46
CA THR A 136 7.96 -3.47 12.53
C THR A 136 9.31 -3.03 12.01
N CYS A 137 9.97 -2.15 12.75
CA CYS A 137 11.31 -1.71 12.44
C CYS A 137 12.00 -1.32 13.74
N ALA A 138 13.24 -1.80 13.93
CA ALA A 138 14.01 -1.48 15.12
C ALA A 138 13.19 -1.69 16.42
N ALA A 139 13.04 -0.61 17.20
CA ALA A 139 12.34 -0.58 18.48
C ALA A 139 10.89 -0.06 18.38
N TRP A 140 10.27 -0.07 17.20
CA TRP A 140 8.87 0.34 17.04
C TRP A 140 8.04 -0.66 16.22
N THR A 141 6.76 -0.68 16.53
CA THR A 141 5.71 -1.37 15.78
C THR A 141 4.71 -0.37 15.27
N GLY A 142 4.09 -0.64 14.12
CA GLY A 142 3.09 0.25 13.58
C GLY A 142 1.96 -0.52 12.92
N VAL A 143 0.84 0.16 12.77
CA VAL A 143 -0.32 -0.30 12.02
C VAL A 143 -0.73 0.82 11.09
N THR A 144 -1.07 0.49 9.85
CA THR A 144 -1.69 1.43 8.94
C THR A 144 -2.89 0.79 8.25
N TYR A 145 -3.97 1.56 8.15
CA TYR A 145 -5.13 1.23 7.34
C TYR A 145 -5.15 2.17 6.16
N PHE A 146 -5.33 1.60 4.97
CA PHE A 146 -5.23 2.35 3.73
C PHE A 146 -6.37 2.01 2.79
N GLN A 147 -6.74 2.98 1.96
CA GLN A 147 -7.75 2.82 0.95
C GLN A 147 -7.47 3.70 -0.26
N ASN A 148 -7.90 3.24 -1.42
CA ASN A 148 -8.00 4.02 -2.64
C ASN A 148 -9.38 3.77 -3.24
N ASP A 149 -10.17 4.84 -3.42
CA ASP A 149 -11.51 4.79 -4.03
C ASP A 149 -11.48 5.12 -5.54
N ALA A 150 -10.29 5.05 -6.15
CA ALA A 150 -9.96 5.50 -7.50
C ALA A 150 -9.87 7.03 -7.70
N GLN A 151 -10.15 7.82 -6.67
CA GLN A 151 -10.02 9.28 -6.68
C GLN A 151 -9.03 9.76 -5.61
N ASN A 152 -9.10 9.16 -4.43
CA ASN A 152 -8.38 9.51 -3.23
C ASN A 152 -7.69 8.27 -2.68
N PHE A 153 -6.36 8.28 -2.67
CA PHE A 153 -5.59 7.34 -1.88
C PHE A 153 -5.36 7.96 -0.51
N THR A 154 -5.96 7.39 0.53
CA THR A 154 -5.83 7.85 1.91
C THR A 154 -5.41 6.71 2.85
N GLY A 155 -4.92 7.06 4.02
CA GLY A 155 -4.71 6.10 5.09
C GLY A 155 -4.52 6.77 6.43
N ASN A 156 -4.61 5.98 7.49
CA ASN A 156 -4.26 6.37 8.84
C ASN A 156 -3.16 5.45 9.34
N PHE A 157 -2.40 5.92 10.32
CA PHE A 157 -1.35 5.12 10.91
C PHE A 157 -1.19 5.40 12.40
N THR A 158 -0.71 4.39 13.09
CA THR A 158 -0.19 4.47 14.45
C THR A 158 1.17 3.80 14.45
N ILE A 159 2.15 4.41 15.11
CA ILE A 159 3.46 3.85 15.37
C ILE A 159 3.70 3.97 16.86
N ASP A 160 3.90 2.84 17.50
CA ASP A 160 4.23 2.73 18.92
C ASP A 160 5.72 2.45 19.03
N GLY A 161 6.44 3.41 19.61
CA GLY A 161 7.89 3.34 19.79
C GLY A 161 8.26 3.33 21.26
N THR A 162 9.47 2.86 21.57
CA THR A 162 9.99 2.90 22.95
C THR A 162 10.14 4.32 23.51
N MET A 163 10.37 5.31 22.64
CA MET A 163 10.68 6.69 23.02
C MET A 163 9.73 7.72 22.41
N THR A 164 8.95 7.38 21.39
CA THR A 164 8.01 8.29 20.75
C THR A 164 6.92 7.48 20.08
N ASP A 165 5.68 7.90 20.28
CA ASP A 165 4.54 7.39 19.54
C ASP A 165 4.12 8.40 18.47
N TRP A 166 3.63 7.90 17.34
CA TRP A 166 3.06 8.71 16.27
C TRP A 166 1.67 8.21 15.92
N GLU A 167 0.76 9.14 15.66
CA GLU A 167 -0.53 8.82 15.07
C GLU A 167 -0.91 9.90 14.06
N GLY A 168 -1.56 9.50 12.97
CA GLY A 168 -1.93 10.47 11.96
C GLY A 168 -2.63 9.89 10.76
N ASN A 169 -2.81 10.75 9.76
CA ASN A 169 -3.38 10.41 8.48
C ASN A 169 -2.42 10.81 7.36
N TYR A 170 -2.54 10.15 6.23
CA TYR A 170 -1.86 10.54 5.01
C TYR A 170 -2.79 10.46 3.81
N THR A 171 -2.45 11.22 2.78
CA THR A 171 -3.07 11.17 1.45
C THR A 171 -1.96 11.08 0.42
N LEU A 172 -2.13 10.21 -0.57
CA LEU A 172 -1.26 10.16 -1.74
C LEU A 172 -2.01 10.75 -2.94
N LYS A 173 -1.34 11.63 -3.68
CA LYS A 173 -1.87 12.26 -4.89
C LYS A 173 -0.88 12.07 -6.03
N ARG A 174 -1.40 11.79 -7.22
CA ARG A 174 -0.57 11.76 -8.42
C ARG A 174 -0.27 13.19 -8.87
N GLU A 175 1.01 13.54 -8.96
CA GLU A 175 1.47 14.81 -9.52
C GLU A 175 2.48 14.56 -10.65
N ASN A 176 1.99 14.58 -11.90
CA ASN A 176 2.77 14.29 -13.10
C ASN A 176 3.53 12.95 -13.00
N ILE A 177 4.85 13.02 -12.86
CA ILE A 177 5.75 11.87 -12.78
C ILE A 177 6.02 11.42 -11.33
N ARG A 178 5.55 12.17 -10.32
CA ARG A 178 5.76 11.86 -8.90
C ARG A 178 4.44 11.57 -8.20
N ILE A 179 4.54 11.03 -6.99
CA ILE A 179 3.43 10.89 -6.07
C ILE A 179 3.69 11.84 -4.89
N LEU A 180 2.79 12.79 -4.68
CA LEU A 180 2.81 13.67 -3.52
C LEU A 180 2.12 12.95 -2.36
N GLY A 181 2.87 12.63 -1.31
CA GLY A 181 2.33 12.19 -0.03
C GLY A 181 2.20 13.38 0.91
N VAL A 182 0.99 13.67 1.39
CA VAL A 182 0.74 14.65 2.45
C VAL A 182 0.40 13.89 3.72
N SER A 183 1.05 14.23 4.82
CA SER A 183 0.84 13.61 6.12
C SER A 183 0.52 14.67 7.17
N ASP A 184 -0.50 14.39 7.98
CA ASP A 184 -0.91 15.17 9.13
C ASP A 184 -0.85 14.25 10.35
N PHE A 185 0.09 14.49 11.25
CA PHE A 185 0.35 13.59 12.36
C PHE A 185 0.68 14.31 13.66
N ILE A 186 0.45 13.61 14.75
CA ILE A 186 0.85 13.98 16.10
C ILE A 186 2.00 13.06 16.48
N TYR A 187 3.07 13.63 17.05
CA TYR A 187 4.08 12.82 17.72
C TYR A 187 4.14 13.17 19.21
N TYR A 188 4.35 12.13 20.02
CA TYR A 188 4.35 12.17 21.47
C TYR A 188 5.77 11.90 21.99
N PRO A 189 6.59 12.95 22.21
CA PRO A 189 7.96 12.75 22.65
C PRO A 189 7.97 12.09 24.04
N ASN A 190 8.74 11.02 24.20
CA ASN A 190 8.85 10.20 25.42
C ASN A 190 7.48 9.78 26.00
N ASN A 191 6.51 9.53 25.11
CA ASN A 191 5.13 9.15 25.44
C ASN A 191 4.40 10.18 26.33
N GLN A 192 4.89 11.43 26.33
CA GLN A 192 4.28 12.52 27.09
C GLN A 192 3.16 13.16 26.27
N ARG A 193 1.91 12.75 26.53
CA ARG A 193 0.72 13.32 25.86
C ARG A 193 0.59 14.84 26.02
N SER A 194 1.09 15.40 27.12
CA SER A 194 1.08 16.85 27.36
C SER A 194 2.06 17.63 26.48
N ALA A 195 3.05 16.97 25.89
CA ALA A 195 4.06 17.57 25.01
C ALA A 195 3.82 17.25 23.52
N ALA A 196 2.64 16.75 23.19
CA ALA A 196 2.25 16.36 21.85
C ALA A 196 2.44 17.52 20.85
N LYS A 197 3.04 17.23 19.70
CA LYS A 197 3.21 18.21 18.63
C LYS A 197 2.50 17.76 17.37
N LYS A 198 1.73 18.68 16.79
CA LYS A 198 1.11 18.52 15.47
C LYS A 198 2.12 18.90 14.39
N VAL A 199 2.22 18.06 13.38
CA VAL A 199 3.11 18.23 12.24
C VAL A 199 2.34 17.96 10.97
N GLN A 200 2.51 18.84 10.00
CA GLN A 200 2.08 18.63 8.62
C GLN A 200 3.33 18.57 7.75
N LYS A 201 3.49 17.50 6.98
CA LYS A 201 4.62 17.32 6.07
C LYS A 201 4.17 16.74 4.74
N SER A 202 4.86 17.19 3.69
CA SER A 202 4.69 16.70 2.33
C SER A 202 5.98 16.02 1.86
N TYR A 203 5.83 14.90 1.18
CA TYR A 203 6.92 14.09 0.63
C TYR A 203 6.63 13.80 -0.84
N TYR A 204 7.67 13.78 -1.66
CA TYR A 204 7.57 13.33 -3.05
C TYR A 204 8.17 11.93 -3.18
N LEU A 205 7.39 11.01 -3.73
CA LEU A 205 7.76 9.63 -4.06
C LEU A 205 7.90 9.46 -5.58
#